data_AF-A0A024U0E5-F1
#
_entry.id   AF-A0A024U0E5-F1
#
_cell.length_a   1.000
_cell.length_b   1.000
_cell.length_c   1.000
_cell.angle_alpha   90.00
_cell.angle_beta   90.00
_cell.angle_gamma   90.00
#
_symmetry.space_group_name_H-M   'P 1'
#
loop_
_entity.id
_entity.type
_entity.pdbx_description
1 polymer ?
#
loop_
_entity_poly.entity_id
_entity_poly.type
_entity_poly.pdbx_seq_one_letter_code
_entity_poly.pdbx_strand_id
1 'polypeptide(L)'
;MAKAIKQRVYHGYNEPYTYLDPLTQNIPQAARDANLRPPPPRVPKDYDIFIGISTYRDGPRCGFTLYTAFSRAKHPERITIGLVDQTQDDDTTCVDEYCKLAEASDWKECKFKSQIRVDARDSRTSKGPTLARWQQQQLIKDEEFCLQIDAHSQFLPNWDVEIVDEWLRTDNEMAVLTTYPMNYSFMGEGLTHQTRYSSHLCNYLKRTHVQDIPIIRGMMLIEDSEFPQMAALWGGCLSFSKCHAERRAPNDKHMNWVFWGEEYLRSMQLWTRGYDLYSPSKYGHVVFHNWSDDKGMKKRFWDNVTQVMTREEHDMEEKLAYNRLRMVLTLPFNGPVDAQEIDKFHGGKVRSVEQFLQFSGISNTNPALDEFRCEQLHWVPYAIPEIIEEFLPGWRMRPALQSNGGLLNATDDMPNSVNGSWREREKDLIQRVLDKLEALQTPNAESSQMLHEIQRDVSLLTHPHQSMWPLAFVWLGMLSVWLIFRRTRSPYAPVPTTAGA
;
A
#
# COMPACT_ATOMS: atom_id res chain seq x y z
N MET A 1 23.36 30.28 10.24
CA MET A 1 23.53 29.39 9.08
C MET A 1 22.83 28.08 9.41
N ALA A 2 21.75 27.74 8.72
CA ALA A 2 21.13 26.43 8.90
C ALA A 2 22.16 25.36 8.52
N LYS A 3 22.40 24.39 9.41
CA LYS A 3 23.26 23.24 9.11
C LYS A 3 22.64 22.56 7.89
N ALA A 4 23.34 22.53 6.76
CA ALA A 4 22.86 21.86 5.56
C ALA A 4 22.46 20.43 5.93
N ILE A 5 21.25 20.00 5.57
CA ILE A 5 20.78 18.64 5.82
C ILE A 5 21.70 17.71 5.01
N LYS A 6 22.34 16.77 5.69
CA LYS A 6 23.34 15.85 5.10
C LYS A 6 22.80 14.43 4.91
N GLN A 7 21.48 14.25 5.09
CA GLN A 7 20.80 12.97 4.99
C GLN A 7 21.06 12.33 3.62
N ARG A 8 21.55 11.09 3.63
CA ARG A 8 21.99 10.43 2.38
C ARG A 8 21.86 8.92 2.42
N VAL A 9 21.48 8.32 1.30
CA VAL A 9 21.39 6.86 1.14
C VAL A 9 22.76 6.31 0.72
N TYR A 10 23.19 5.25 1.40
CA TYR A 10 24.40 4.50 1.07
C TYR A 10 24.07 3.31 0.16
N HIS A 11 24.65 3.28 -1.04
CA HIS A 11 24.39 2.22 -2.04
C HIS A 11 25.43 1.10 -2.07
N GLY A 12 26.57 1.28 -1.40
CA GLY A 12 27.65 0.31 -1.40
C GLY A 12 29.01 0.95 -1.56
N TYR A 13 30.05 0.11 -1.54
CA TYR A 13 31.43 0.57 -1.69
C TYR A 13 31.66 1.00 -3.14
N ASN A 14 32.17 2.22 -3.35
CA ASN A 14 32.40 2.88 -4.64
C ASN A 14 31.16 3.37 -5.41
N GLU A 15 29.96 3.32 -4.82
CA GLU A 15 28.78 3.96 -5.40
C GLU A 15 28.54 5.36 -4.81
N PRO A 16 28.14 6.36 -5.62
CA PRO A 16 27.87 7.70 -5.11
C PRO A 16 26.67 7.69 -4.17
N TYR A 17 26.72 8.51 -3.13
CA TYR A 17 25.58 8.74 -2.24
C TYR A 17 24.43 9.45 -2.97
N THR A 18 23.19 9.09 -2.63
CA THR A 18 22.01 9.90 -2.97
C THR A 18 21.68 10.83 -1.80
N TYR A 19 21.68 12.13 -2.03
CA TYR A 19 21.30 13.13 -1.02
C TYR A 19 19.80 13.36 -1.01
N LEU A 20 19.24 13.51 0.18
CA LEU A 20 17.81 13.66 0.43
C LEU A 20 17.53 14.99 1.14
N ASP A 21 16.40 15.61 0.80
CA ASP A 21 15.87 16.82 1.42
C ASP A 21 14.44 16.56 1.93
N PRO A 22 14.31 15.92 3.11
CA PRO A 22 13.02 15.55 3.68
C PRO A 22 12.12 16.77 4.00
N LEU A 23 12.65 17.99 4.06
CA LEU A 23 11.82 19.19 4.27
C LEU A 23 10.97 19.54 3.05
N THR A 24 11.32 19.02 1.87
CA THR A 24 10.59 19.27 0.62
C THR A 24 9.64 18.13 0.25
N GLN A 25 9.67 17.02 0.98
CA GLN A 25 8.97 15.79 0.60
C GLN A 25 7.45 15.93 0.59
N ASN A 26 6.87 16.87 1.35
CA ASN A 26 5.43 17.15 1.33
C ASN A 26 5.01 18.21 0.30
N ILE A 27 5.94 18.66 -0.55
CA ILE A 27 5.70 19.63 -1.61
C ILE A 27 5.64 18.87 -2.95
N PRO A 28 4.52 18.95 -3.71
CA PRO A 28 4.44 18.33 -5.03
C PRO A 28 5.51 18.85 -6.00
N GLN A 29 6.00 17.98 -6.88
CA GLN A 29 6.96 18.36 -7.91
C GLN A 29 6.38 19.30 -8.97
N ALA A 30 5.08 19.17 -9.28
CA ALA A 30 4.45 20.03 -10.28
C ALA A 30 4.31 21.45 -9.74
N ALA A 31 4.92 22.42 -10.42
CA ALA A 31 4.94 23.83 -9.97
C ALA A 31 3.52 24.42 -9.74
N ARG A 32 2.53 23.99 -10.52
CA ARG A 32 1.12 24.40 -10.35
C ARG A 32 0.47 23.94 -9.05
N ASP A 33 1.04 22.91 -8.43
CA ASP A 33 0.55 22.26 -7.21
C ASP A 33 1.49 22.55 -6.00
N ALA A 34 2.48 23.44 -6.16
CA ALA A 34 3.50 23.71 -5.15
C ALA A 34 2.95 24.29 -3.82
N ASN A 35 1.72 24.82 -3.84
CA ASN A 35 1.01 25.31 -2.64
C ASN A 35 0.21 24.22 -1.91
N LEU A 36 0.02 23.04 -2.51
CA LEU A 36 -0.73 21.96 -1.89
C LEU A 36 0.13 21.23 -0.85
N ARG A 37 -0.51 20.74 0.21
CA ARG A 37 0.10 19.93 1.25
C ARG A 37 -0.82 18.76 1.61
N PRO A 38 -0.30 17.65 2.16
CA PRO A 38 -1.15 16.66 2.81
C PRO A 38 -1.92 17.25 4.00
N PRO A 39 -2.93 16.55 4.54
CA PRO A 39 -3.59 16.96 5.76
C PRO A 39 -2.60 17.02 6.93
N PRO A 40 -2.59 18.09 7.76
CA PRO A 40 -1.66 18.18 8.87
C PRO A 40 -2.04 17.20 9.99
N PRO A 41 -1.06 16.69 10.76
CA PRO A 41 -1.29 15.75 11.86
C PRO A 41 -2.26 16.26 12.93
N ARG A 42 -3.09 15.36 13.45
CA ARG A 42 -4.08 15.58 14.51
C ARG A 42 -3.86 14.51 15.57
N VAL A 43 -3.44 14.90 16.77
CA VAL A 43 -3.21 13.95 17.87
C VAL A 43 -3.99 14.43 19.10
N PRO A 44 -4.89 13.61 19.66
CA PRO A 44 -5.56 13.95 20.90
C PRO A 44 -4.53 14.03 22.05
N LYS A 45 -4.87 14.76 23.11
CA LYS A 45 -4.00 14.91 24.28
C LYS A 45 -3.63 13.56 24.89
N ASP A 46 -4.60 12.66 24.94
CA ASP A 46 -4.45 11.28 25.40
C ASP A 46 -4.79 10.35 24.24
N TYR A 47 -3.96 9.34 24.03
CA TYR A 47 -4.09 8.38 22.94
C TYR A 47 -3.67 6.99 23.42
N ASP A 48 -4.30 5.97 22.84
CA ASP A 48 -3.94 4.57 23.04
C ASP A 48 -3.23 4.01 21.81
N ILE A 49 -2.34 3.03 22.03
CA ILE A 49 -1.60 2.34 20.99
C ILE A 49 -1.99 0.86 20.98
N PHE A 50 -2.51 0.40 19.84
CA PHE A 50 -2.64 -1.03 19.55
C PHE A 50 -1.36 -1.56 18.91
N ILE A 51 -0.77 -2.61 19.45
CA ILE A 51 0.35 -3.34 18.86
C ILE A 51 -0.16 -4.68 18.33
N GLY A 52 -0.12 -4.86 17.03
CA GLY A 52 -0.45 -6.09 16.37
C GLY A 52 0.78 -6.97 16.16
N ILE A 53 0.71 -8.22 16.65
CA ILE A 53 1.75 -9.23 16.51
C ILE A 53 1.13 -10.53 16.01
N SER A 54 1.67 -11.06 14.91
CA SER A 54 1.37 -12.40 14.42
C SER A 54 2.59 -13.29 14.66
N THR A 55 2.46 -14.32 15.49
CA THR A 55 3.57 -15.21 15.85
C THR A 55 3.31 -16.63 15.37
N TYR A 56 4.34 -17.27 14.82
CA TYR A 56 4.29 -18.65 14.35
C TYR A 56 5.33 -19.48 15.10
N ARG A 57 4.87 -20.24 16.11
CA ARG A 57 5.69 -21.15 16.91
C ARG A 57 6.95 -20.49 17.49
N ASP A 58 6.83 -19.24 17.91
CA ASP A 58 7.95 -18.40 18.36
C ASP A 58 7.73 -17.80 19.77
N GLY A 59 7.13 -18.61 20.66
CA GLY A 59 6.73 -18.21 22.01
C GLY A 59 7.80 -17.46 22.80
N PRO A 60 9.03 -17.98 22.97
CA PRO A 60 10.05 -17.34 23.80
C PRO A 60 10.45 -15.94 23.34
N ARG A 61 10.64 -15.74 22.03
CA ARG A 61 10.99 -14.40 21.50
C ARG A 61 9.79 -13.47 21.51
N CYS A 62 8.60 -13.99 21.22
CA CYS A 62 7.35 -13.24 21.35
C CYS A 62 7.12 -12.74 22.77
N GLY A 63 7.31 -13.58 23.79
CA GLY A 63 7.22 -13.18 25.19
C GLY A 63 8.19 -12.05 25.55
N PHE A 64 9.43 -12.10 25.04
CA PHE A 64 10.40 -11.03 25.20
C PHE A 64 9.98 -9.72 24.50
N THR A 65 9.42 -9.82 23.30
CA THR A 65 8.83 -8.68 22.59
C THR A 65 7.74 -8.02 23.43
N LEU A 66 6.77 -8.78 23.95
CA LEU A 66 5.70 -8.24 24.80
C LEU A 66 6.26 -7.61 26.07
N TYR A 67 7.25 -8.27 26.69
CA TYR A 67 7.89 -7.77 27.90
C TYR A 67 8.56 -6.42 27.68
N THR A 68 9.32 -6.26 26.60
CA THR A 68 9.95 -4.98 26.30
C THR A 68 8.95 -3.91 25.83
N ALA A 69 7.87 -4.30 25.15
CA ALA A 69 6.80 -3.37 24.78
C ALA A 69 6.17 -2.70 26.01
N PHE A 70 5.85 -3.47 27.05
CA PHE A 70 5.27 -2.92 28.29
C PHE A 70 6.31 -2.31 29.22
N SER A 71 7.42 -3.01 29.51
CA SER A 71 8.37 -2.58 30.54
C SER A 71 9.17 -1.33 30.17
N ARG A 72 9.25 -1.01 28.87
CA ARG A 72 10.00 0.13 28.36
C ARG A 72 9.10 1.25 27.84
N ALA A 73 7.77 1.10 27.88
CA ALA A 73 6.86 2.19 27.57
C ALA A 73 6.80 3.21 28.71
N LYS A 74 6.58 4.47 28.34
CA LYS A 74 6.31 5.56 29.28
C LYS A 74 4.89 5.49 29.84
N HIS A 75 3.92 5.09 29.00
CA HIS A 75 2.51 4.93 29.33
C HIS A 75 2.03 3.49 29.07
N PRO A 76 2.56 2.49 29.79
CA PRO A 76 2.20 1.08 29.55
C PRO A 76 0.71 0.77 29.72
N GLU A 77 -0.02 1.56 30.51
CA GLU A 77 -1.46 1.46 30.69
C GLU A 77 -2.29 1.79 29.44
N ARG A 78 -1.68 2.45 28.44
CA ARG A 78 -2.32 2.87 27.18
C ARG A 78 -2.00 1.94 26.00
N ILE A 79 -1.30 0.84 26.27
CA ILE A 79 -0.90 -0.12 25.25
C ILE A 79 -1.87 -1.29 25.25
N THR A 80 -2.44 -1.64 24.10
CA THR A 80 -3.13 -2.91 23.89
C THR A 80 -2.32 -3.76 22.94
N ILE A 81 -2.18 -5.05 23.21
CA ILE A 81 -1.56 -6.00 22.29
C ILE A 81 -2.64 -6.88 21.66
N GLY A 82 -2.70 -6.93 20.33
CA GLY A 82 -3.45 -7.94 19.58
C GLY A 82 -2.51 -9.00 19.06
N LEU A 83 -2.63 -10.21 19.62
CA LEU A 83 -1.73 -11.32 19.38
C LEU A 83 -2.45 -12.44 18.62
N VAL A 84 -2.02 -12.74 17.40
CA VAL A 84 -2.36 -14.00 16.73
C VAL A 84 -1.28 -15.01 17.10
N ASP A 85 -1.61 -15.93 18.01
CA ASP A 85 -0.66 -16.91 18.56
C ASP A 85 -0.86 -18.28 17.88
N GLN A 86 0.03 -18.62 16.95
CA GLN A 86 -0.06 -19.86 16.18
C GLN A 86 0.91 -20.92 16.74
N THR A 87 0.41 -21.89 17.49
CA THR A 87 1.21 -22.88 18.24
C THR A 87 0.83 -24.33 17.91
N GLN A 88 1.58 -25.30 18.46
CA GLN A 88 1.23 -26.72 18.60
C GLN A 88 1.44 -27.15 20.06
N ASP A 89 1.08 -28.40 20.37
CA ASP A 89 1.13 -28.96 21.73
C ASP A 89 2.54 -28.94 22.37
N ASP A 90 3.62 -28.95 21.55
CA ASP A 90 5.01 -28.89 22.02
C ASP A 90 5.58 -27.47 22.16
N ASP A 91 4.81 -26.44 21.82
CA ASP A 91 5.25 -25.05 21.91
C ASP A 91 4.77 -24.38 23.21
N THR A 92 5.55 -23.43 23.71
CA THR A 92 5.07 -22.49 24.73
C THR A 92 4.34 -21.33 24.07
N THR A 93 3.28 -20.84 24.70
CA THR A 93 2.54 -19.68 24.20
C THR A 93 3.34 -18.40 24.42
N CYS A 94 3.11 -17.40 23.58
CA CYS A 94 3.76 -16.10 23.74
C CYS A 94 3.41 -15.43 25.08
N VAL A 95 2.15 -15.57 25.53
CA VAL A 95 1.70 -14.99 26.80
C VAL A 95 2.32 -15.68 28.01
N ASP A 96 2.51 -17.01 27.96
CA ASP A 96 3.16 -17.72 29.08
C ASP A 96 4.62 -17.31 29.21
N GLU A 97 5.34 -17.17 28.09
CA GLU A 97 6.73 -16.69 28.10
C GLU A 97 6.84 -15.22 28.56
N TYR A 98 5.89 -14.37 28.16
CA TYR A 98 5.76 -13.02 28.71
C TYR A 98 5.57 -13.04 30.23
N CYS A 99 4.64 -13.84 30.75
CA CYS A 99 4.36 -13.93 32.18
C CYS A 99 5.58 -14.39 32.97
N LYS A 100 6.36 -15.36 32.48
CA LYS A 100 7.60 -15.80 33.14
C LYS A 100 8.58 -14.64 33.30
N LEU A 101 8.76 -13.81 32.28
CA LEU A 101 9.64 -12.63 32.33
C LEU A 101 9.08 -11.55 33.28
N ALA A 102 7.78 -11.28 33.20
CA ALA A 102 7.10 -10.30 34.05
C ALA A 102 7.17 -10.67 35.55
N GLU A 103 6.93 -11.93 35.90
CA GLU A 103 6.99 -12.43 37.28
C GLU A 103 8.43 -12.45 37.82
N ALA A 104 9.41 -12.73 36.97
CA ALA A 104 10.82 -12.66 37.34
C ALA A 104 11.31 -11.21 37.56
N SER A 105 10.67 -10.23 36.91
CA SER A 105 11.00 -8.80 37.02
C SER A 105 10.61 -8.19 38.37
N ASP A 106 10.78 -6.87 38.52
CA ASP A 106 10.34 -6.13 39.71
C ASP A 106 8.81 -6.07 39.86
N TRP A 107 8.04 -6.44 38.83
CA TRP A 107 6.58 -6.51 38.94
C TRP A 107 6.11 -7.66 39.83
N LYS A 108 6.87 -8.77 39.89
CA LYS A 108 6.53 -9.98 40.69
C LYS A 108 5.16 -10.60 40.39
N GLU A 109 4.55 -10.22 39.28
CA GLU A 109 3.28 -10.72 38.77
C GLU A 109 3.26 -10.60 37.24
N CYS A 110 2.35 -11.33 36.57
CA CYS A 110 2.12 -11.16 35.14
C CYS A 110 1.31 -9.87 34.86
N LYS A 111 1.95 -8.73 35.10
CA LYS A 111 1.37 -7.38 34.95
C LYS A 111 0.88 -7.15 33.52
N PHE A 112 -0.16 -6.33 33.33
CA PHE A 112 -0.73 -5.99 32.01
C PHE A 112 -1.26 -7.15 31.16
N LYS A 113 -1.35 -8.39 31.68
CA LYS A 113 -1.93 -9.53 30.95
C LYS A 113 -3.32 -9.24 30.39
N SER A 114 -4.13 -8.45 31.09
CA SER A 114 -5.48 -8.04 30.66
C SER A 114 -5.52 -7.13 29.42
N GLN A 115 -4.38 -6.51 29.06
CA GLN A 115 -4.23 -5.68 27.87
C GLN A 115 -3.83 -6.49 26.62
N ILE A 116 -3.70 -7.82 26.74
CA ILE A 116 -3.36 -8.72 25.64
C ILE A 116 -4.63 -9.43 25.15
N ARG A 117 -5.02 -9.15 23.90
CA ARG A 117 -6.11 -9.81 23.18
C ARG A 117 -5.52 -10.92 22.33
N VAL A 118 -5.85 -12.17 22.64
CA VAL A 118 -5.25 -13.33 21.98
C VAL A 118 -6.25 -13.98 21.02
N ASP A 119 -5.84 -14.15 19.76
CA ASP A 119 -6.44 -15.06 18.79
C ASP A 119 -5.53 -16.29 18.67
N ALA A 120 -5.82 -17.31 19.49
CA ALA A 120 -5.04 -18.54 19.53
C ALA A 120 -5.43 -19.47 18.37
N ARG A 121 -4.44 -20.00 17.66
CA ARG A 121 -4.63 -20.80 16.45
C ARG A 121 -3.71 -22.01 16.45
N ASP A 122 -4.17 -23.09 15.82
CA ASP A 122 -3.30 -24.21 15.48
C ASP A 122 -2.39 -23.83 14.30
N SER A 123 -1.09 -23.81 14.53
CA SER A 123 -0.07 -23.49 13.52
C SER A 123 -0.08 -24.42 12.30
N ARG A 124 -0.65 -25.62 12.40
CA ARG A 124 -0.82 -26.55 11.25
C ARG A 124 -1.79 -26.00 10.21
N THR A 125 -2.74 -25.17 10.64
CA THR A 125 -3.76 -24.55 9.78
C THR A 125 -3.36 -23.19 9.21
N SER A 126 -2.12 -22.75 9.49
CA SER A 126 -1.61 -21.47 8.99
C SER A 126 -1.57 -21.43 7.47
N LYS A 127 -1.98 -20.30 6.91
CA LYS A 127 -1.85 -20.01 5.47
C LYS A 127 -0.93 -18.82 5.19
N GLY A 128 0.01 -18.56 6.10
CA GLY A 128 1.04 -17.53 5.94
C GLY A 128 0.70 -16.17 6.56
N PRO A 129 1.62 -15.19 6.44
CA PRO A 129 1.59 -13.96 7.21
C PRO A 129 0.46 -13.02 6.80
N THR A 130 0.05 -13.00 5.53
CA THR A 130 -0.97 -12.08 5.04
C THR A 130 -2.33 -12.34 5.70
N LEU A 131 -2.71 -13.62 5.84
CA LEU A 131 -3.92 -14.01 6.56
C LEU A 131 -3.79 -13.71 8.07
N ALA A 132 -2.65 -14.00 8.68
CA ALA A 132 -2.41 -13.73 10.09
C ALA A 132 -2.51 -12.23 10.41
N ARG A 133 -1.97 -11.36 9.56
CA ARG A 133 -2.09 -9.90 9.69
C ARG A 133 -3.53 -9.41 9.52
N TRP A 134 -4.33 -10.03 8.65
CA TRP A 134 -5.76 -9.76 8.61
C TRP A 134 -6.47 -10.18 9.91
N GLN A 135 -6.15 -11.36 10.46
CA GLN A 135 -6.71 -11.83 11.74
C GLN A 135 -6.35 -10.87 12.89
N GLN A 136 -5.10 -10.43 12.92
CA GLN A 136 -4.57 -9.46 13.88
C GLN A 136 -5.34 -8.12 13.81
N GLN A 137 -5.65 -7.63 12.61
CA GLN A 137 -6.46 -6.41 12.44
C GLN A 137 -7.87 -6.53 13.03
N GLN A 138 -8.42 -7.75 13.18
CA GLN A 138 -9.75 -7.95 13.79
C GLN A 138 -9.73 -7.71 15.31
N LEU A 139 -8.55 -7.63 15.92
CA LEU A 139 -8.37 -7.37 17.34
C LEU A 139 -8.29 -5.87 17.66
N ILE A 140 -8.20 -5.00 16.63
CA ILE A 140 -8.24 -3.55 16.76
C ILE A 140 -9.65 -3.13 17.18
N LYS A 141 -9.76 -2.20 18.13
CA LYS A 141 -11.01 -1.56 18.54
C LYS A 141 -10.97 -0.09 18.19
N ASP A 142 -10.91 0.79 19.19
CA ASP A 142 -10.99 2.23 19.13
C ASP A 142 -9.66 2.92 19.42
N GLU A 143 -8.55 2.18 19.43
CA GLU A 143 -7.21 2.75 19.63
C GLU A 143 -6.89 3.80 18.55
N GLU A 144 -6.11 4.81 18.95
CA GLU A 144 -5.78 5.96 18.13
C GLU A 144 -4.67 5.61 17.13
N PHE A 145 -3.62 4.95 17.62
CA PHE A 145 -2.47 4.52 16.83
C PHE A 145 -2.35 3.01 16.79
N CYS A 146 -1.92 2.51 15.63
CA CYS A 146 -1.67 1.10 15.39
C CYS A 146 -0.21 0.91 14.99
N LEU A 147 0.45 -0.02 15.68
CA LEU A 147 1.78 -0.51 15.40
C LEU A 147 1.69 -1.97 14.98
N GLN A 148 2.18 -2.32 13.80
CA GLN A 148 2.43 -3.71 13.44
C GLN A 148 3.93 -4.01 13.48
N ILE A 149 4.30 -5.12 14.11
CA ILE A 149 5.68 -5.60 14.19
C ILE A 149 5.74 -7.13 14.10
N ASP A 150 6.94 -7.65 13.84
CA ASP A 150 7.22 -9.08 13.94
C ASP A 150 7.41 -9.53 15.39
N ALA A 151 7.17 -10.81 15.64
CA ALA A 151 7.13 -11.42 16.97
C ALA A 151 8.47 -11.45 17.70
N HIS A 152 9.61 -11.29 17.02
CA HIS A 152 10.95 -11.32 17.63
C HIS A 152 11.64 -9.97 17.52
N SER A 153 11.02 -8.99 18.17
CA SER A 153 11.44 -7.60 18.22
C SER A 153 11.74 -7.16 19.64
N GLN A 154 12.39 -6.01 19.80
CA GLN A 154 12.48 -5.36 21.11
C GLN A 154 12.40 -3.85 21.00
N PHE A 155 11.91 -3.23 22.05
CA PHE A 155 11.66 -1.79 22.11
C PHE A 155 12.74 -1.04 22.90
N LEU A 156 13.00 0.22 22.54
CA LEU A 156 13.76 1.14 23.38
C LEU A 156 12.90 1.70 24.54
N PRO A 157 13.51 2.24 25.60
CA PRO A 157 12.81 3.05 26.60
C PRO A 157 12.04 4.23 25.97
N ASN A 158 10.86 4.52 26.49
CA ASN A 158 9.93 5.59 26.05
C ASN A 158 9.44 5.50 24.60
N TRP A 159 9.53 4.33 23.98
CA TRP A 159 9.23 4.14 22.57
C TRP A 159 7.82 4.64 22.16
N ASP A 160 6.84 4.54 23.04
CA ASP A 160 5.42 4.82 22.82
C ASP A 160 5.15 6.32 22.62
N VAL A 161 5.95 7.19 23.23
CA VAL A 161 5.90 8.63 22.98
C VAL A 161 6.81 9.02 21.83
N GLU A 162 8.00 8.42 21.75
CA GLU A 162 9.00 8.76 20.74
C GLU A 162 8.53 8.43 19.30
N ILE A 163 7.81 7.32 19.12
CA ILE A 163 7.27 6.96 17.80
C ILE A 163 6.13 7.88 17.35
N VAL A 164 5.36 8.43 18.30
CA VAL A 164 4.30 9.42 18.01
C VAL A 164 4.92 10.77 17.70
N ASP A 165 5.93 11.19 18.46
CA ASP A 165 6.71 12.40 18.18
C ASP A 165 7.35 12.31 16.79
N GLU A 166 7.89 11.15 16.42
CA GLU A 166 8.40 10.93 15.07
C GLU A 166 7.31 11.01 14.01
N TRP A 167 6.14 10.41 14.27
CA TRP A 167 5.02 10.44 13.32
C TRP A 167 4.51 11.86 13.09
N LEU A 168 4.45 12.69 14.13
CA LEU A 168 4.13 14.12 14.03
C LEU A 168 5.09 14.87 13.10
N ARG A 169 6.37 14.48 13.08
CA ARG A 169 7.42 15.10 12.25
C ARG A 169 7.29 14.75 10.76
N THR A 170 6.41 13.83 10.39
CA THR A 170 6.05 13.60 8.98
C THR A 170 5.21 14.74 8.40
N ASP A 171 4.60 15.58 9.25
CA ASP A 171 3.66 16.65 8.87
C ASP A 171 2.54 16.16 7.93
N ASN A 172 2.02 14.95 8.20
CA ASN A 172 0.98 14.31 7.40
C ASN A 172 0.09 13.38 8.26
N GLU A 173 -1.19 13.70 8.40
CA GLU A 173 -2.22 12.89 9.09
C GLU A 173 -2.41 11.49 8.48
N MET A 174 -2.08 11.36 7.20
CA MET A 174 -2.19 10.13 6.43
C MET A 174 -0.84 9.38 6.38
N ALA A 175 0.12 9.73 7.24
CA ALA A 175 1.43 9.08 7.26
C ALA A 175 1.40 7.67 7.86
N VAL A 176 2.22 6.80 7.29
CA VAL A 176 2.60 5.51 7.83
C VAL A 176 4.12 5.46 7.96
N LEU A 177 4.62 5.44 9.20
CA LEU A 177 6.02 5.16 9.49
C LEU A 177 6.27 3.67 9.27
N THR A 178 7.14 3.29 8.34
CA THR A 178 7.37 1.89 8.00
C THR A 178 8.79 1.64 7.49
N THR A 179 9.35 0.51 7.91
CA THR A 179 10.70 0.09 7.51
C THR A 179 10.97 -1.36 7.96
N TYR A 180 12.15 -1.89 7.63
CA TYR A 180 12.71 -3.04 8.33
C TYR A 180 13.52 -2.53 9.53
N PRO A 181 13.14 -2.86 10.78
CA PRO A 181 13.92 -2.50 11.95
C PRO A 181 15.35 -3.02 11.86
N MET A 182 16.29 -2.24 12.40
CA MET A 182 17.70 -2.65 12.44
C MET A 182 17.91 -3.81 13.42
N ASN A 183 19.02 -4.52 13.27
CA ASN A 183 19.42 -5.58 14.19
C ASN A 183 19.70 -5.01 15.60
N TYR A 184 19.53 -5.84 16.64
CA TYR A 184 19.89 -5.50 18.02
C TYR A 184 21.31 -4.94 18.18
N SER A 185 22.26 -5.34 17.33
CA SER A 185 23.63 -4.81 17.33
C SER A 185 23.74 -3.33 16.95
N PHE A 186 22.69 -2.74 16.38
CA PHE A 186 22.60 -1.32 16.07
C PHE A 186 22.03 -0.49 17.21
N MET A 187 21.64 -1.08 18.35
CA MET A 187 21.23 -0.26 19.50
C MET A 187 22.44 0.48 20.07
N GLY A 188 22.24 1.73 20.48
CA GLY A 188 23.24 2.48 21.24
C GLY A 188 23.45 1.88 22.64
N GLU A 189 24.57 2.27 23.26
CA GLU A 189 24.89 1.86 24.63
C GLU A 189 23.74 2.19 25.59
N GLY A 190 23.40 1.27 26.49
CA GLY A 190 22.33 1.47 27.47
C GLY A 190 20.92 1.50 26.88
N LEU A 191 20.68 0.82 25.74
CA LEU A 191 19.38 0.82 25.03
C LEU A 191 18.98 2.22 24.55
N THR A 192 19.93 2.91 23.91
CA THR A 192 19.70 4.24 23.33
C THR A 192 19.59 4.16 21.80
N HIS A 193 19.13 5.25 21.19
CA HIS A 193 19.20 5.40 19.73
C HIS A 193 20.65 5.36 19.26
N GLN A 194 20.92 4.63 18.18
CA GLN A 194 22.17 4.87 17.46
C GLN A 194 22.09 6.20 16.69
N THR A 195 23.25 6.80 16.42
CA THR A 195 23.32 8.21 16.03
C THR A 195 23.58 8.43 14.55
N ARG A 196 23.87 7.37 13.77
CA ARG A 196 24.45 7.51 12.43
C ARG A 196 23.57 6.97 11.31
N TYR A 197 23.03 5.78 11.46
CA TYR A 197 22.30 5.07 10.41
C TYR A 197 20.80 5.12 10.66
N SER A 198 19.99 4.81 9.67
CA SER A 198 18.58 4.44 9.82
C SER A 198 18.26 3.52 8.64
N SER A 199 17.08 2.91 8.65
CA SER A 199 16.67 1.93 7.65
C SER A 199 15.66 2.54 6.70
N HIS A 200 15.90 2.42 5.39
CA HIS A 200 15.04 2.95 4.34
C HIS A 200 14.72 1.90 3.29
N LEU A 201 13.46 1.84 2.83
CA LEU A 201 13.01 0.88 1.81
C LEU A 201 12.81 1.62 0.48
N CYS A 202 13.67 1.34 -0.50
CA CYS A 202 13.63 2.03 -1.79
C CYS A 202 14.06 1.17 -3.00
N ASN A 203 14.30 -0.13 -2.81
CA ASN A 203 14.77 -1.00 -3.88
C ASN A 203 14.13 -2.39 -3.89
N TYR A 204 14.31 -3.08 -5.01
CA TYR A 204 13.69 -4.36 -5.32
C TYR A 204 14.70 -5.40 -5.76
N LEU A 205 14.33 -6.68 -5.65
CA LEU A 205 14.97 -7.74 -6.41
C LEU A 205 14.66 -7.55 -7.89
N LYS A 206 15.66 -7.81 -8.73
CA LYS A 206 15.52 -7.68 -10.18
C LYS A 206 14.48 -8.69 -10.70
N ARG A 207 13.45 -8.19 -11.39
CA ARG A 207 12.49 -9.02 -12.12
C ARG A 207 13.04 -9.45 -13.47
N THR A 208 12.75 -10.68 -13.87
CA THR A 208 13.20 -11.24 -15.16
C THR A 208 12.08 -11.21 -16.18
N HIS A 209 10.84 -11.46 -15.74
CA HIS A 209 9.64 -11.46 -16.56
C HIS A 209 8.63 -10.44 -16.06
N VAL A 210 7.80 -9.93 -16.97
CA VAL A 210 6.76 -8.93 -16.66
C VAL A 210 5.71 -9.43 -15.66
N GLN A 211 5.54 -10.76 -15.60
CA GLN A 211 4.64 -11.49 -14.70
C GLN A 211 5.28 -11.82 -13.35
N ASP A 212 6.57 -11.57 -13.15
CA ASP A 212 7.22 -11.70 -11.85
C ASP A 212 6.64 -10.64 -10.90
N ILE A 213 6.47 -10.98 -9.63
CA ILE A 213 5.98 -10.00 -8.64
C ILE A 213 7.14 -9.13 -8.14
N PRO A 214 6.92 -7.84 -7.84
CA PRO A 214 7.92 -7.02 -7.18
C PRO A 214 8.18 -7.54 -5.75
N ILE A 215 9.46 -7.71 -5.42
CA ILE A 215 9.90 -8.16 -4.09
C ILE A 215 10.91 -7.13 -3.58
N ILE A 216 10.68 -6.61 -2.38
CA ILE A 216 11.60 -5.67 -1.73
C ILE A 216 12.92 -6.40 -1.46
N ARG A 217 14.05 -5.79 -1.83
CA ARG A 217 15.37 -6.46 -1.71
C ARG A 217 15.86 -6.53 -0.27
N GLY A 218 15.53 -5.52 0.54
CA GLY A 218 16.10 -5.32 1.86
C GLY A 218 16.07 -3.85 2.25
N MET A 219 16.50 -3.57 3.48
CA MET A 219 16.76 -2.18 3.88
C MET A 219 18.03 -1.64 3.25
N MET A 220 17.97 -0.36 2.90
CA MET A 220 19.11 0.49 2.61
C MET A 220 19.44 1.33 3.84
N LEU A 221 20.73 1.60 4.05
CA LEU A 221 21.14 2.49 5.14
C LEU A 221 21.05 3.94 4.68
N ILE A 222 20.35 4.74 5.47
CA ILE A 222 20.38 6.21 5.36
C ILE A 222 21.27 6.75 6.47
N GLU A 223 22.28 7.54 6.11
CA GLU A 223 23.17 8.21 7.06
C GLU A 223 22.61 9.57 7.46
N ASP A 224 22.84 9.96 8.71
CA ASP A 224 22.45 11.26 9.28
C ASP A 224 20.96 11.57 9.02
N SER A 225 20.10 10.55 9.15
CA SER A 225 18.65 10.69 8.97
C SER A 225 18.07 11.50 10.12
N GLU A 226 17.87 12.80 9.89
CA GLU A 226 17.36 13.71 10.91
C GLU A 226 15.84 13.75 10.93
N PHE A 227 15.15 13.51 9.80
CA PHE A 227 13.69 13.58 9.67
C PHE A 227 13.13 12.30 9.03
N PRO A 228 11.85 11.95 9.30
CA PRO A 228 11.20 10.87 8.57
C PRO A 228 11.37 11.06 7.06
N GLN A 229 11.73 10.01 6.35
CA GLN A 229 12.03 10.05 4.92
C GLN A 229 10.92 9.36 4.12
N MET A 230 10.25 10.09 3.24
CA MET A 230 9.24 9.52 2.34
C MET A 230 9.82 8.34 1.55
N ALA A 231 9.07 7.25 1.53
CA ALA A 231 9.40 5.99 0.87
C ALA A 231 8.24 5.55 -0.03
N ALA A 232 8.53 4.74 -1.04
CA ALA A 232 7.50 4.09 -1.85
C ALA A 232 7.01 2.75 -1.27
N LEU A 233 7.73 2.24 -0.25
CA LEU A 233 7.65 0.86 0.17
C LEU A 233 7.33 0.71 1.65
N TRP A 234 6.46 -0.26 1.90
CA TRP A 234 6.04 -0.71 3.22
C TRP A 234 6.86 -1.93 3.63
N GLY A 235 7.29 -1.97 4.89
CA GLY A 235 7.94 -3.13 5.49
C GLY A 235 7.07 -3.77 6.55
N GLY A 236 6.96 -5.10 6.52
CA GLY A 236 6.10 -5.85 7.43
C GLY A 236 6.58 -5.90 8.87
N CYS A 237 7.87 -5.66 9.08
CA CYS A 237 8.52 -5.75 10.39
C CYS A 237 8.27 -4.52 11.29
N LEU A 238 7.90 -3.36 10.71
CA LEU A 238 7.44 -2.17 11.44
C LEU A 238 6.52 -1.33 10.56
N SER A 239 5.32 -1.06 11.06
CA SER A 239 4.35 -0.16 10.46
C SER A 239 3.56 0.57 11.54
N PHE A 240 3.81 1.86 11.72
CA PHE A 240 3.16 2.72 12.71
C PHE A 240 2.37 3.84 12.05
N SER A 241 1.09 3.98 12.40
CA SER A 241 0.21 5.02 11.88
C SER A 241 -1.01 5.19 12.76
N LYS A 242 -1.89 6.15 12.45
CA LYS A 242 -3.25 6.14 12.99
C LYS A 242 -3.95 4.84 12.64
N CYS A 243 -4.69 4.24 13.59
CA CYS A 243 -5.40 2.98 13.36
C CYS A 243 -6.43 3.05 12.22
N HIS A 244 -6.86 4.24 11.80
CA HIS A 244 -7.71 4.36 10.62
C HIS A 244 -7.04 3.83 9.34
N ALA A 245 -5.70 3.76 9.27
CA ALA A 245 -4.97 3.11 8.18
C ALA A 245 -5.31 1.62 8.08
N GLU A 246 -5.22 0.90 9.20
CA GLU A 246 -5.52 -0.52 9.28
C GLU A 246 -7.02 -0.81 9.01
N ARG A 247 -7.92 0.07 9.46
CA ARG A 247 -9.37 -0.07 9.24
C ARG A 247 -9.78 0.23 7.78
N ARG A 248 -9.20 1.26 7.16
CA ARG A 248 -9.54 1.69 5.78
C ARG A 248 -8.83 0.87 4.71
N ALA A 249 -7.64 0.37 5.02
CA ALA A 249 -6.87 -0.54 4.19
C ALA A 249 -6.70 -1.86 4.97
N PRO A 250 -7.69 -2.76 4.99
CA PRO A 250 -7.51 -4.07 5.61
C PRO A 250 -6.58 -4.95 4.75
N ASN A 251 -5.77 -5.80 5.40
CA ASN A 251 -5.04 -6.87 4.74
C ASN A 251 -6.03 -7.83 4.07
N ASP A 252 -5.64 -8.41 2.94
CA ASP A 252 -6.54 -9.29 2.18
C ASP A 252 -6.49 -10.72 2.71
N LYS A 253 -7.60 -11.16 3.33
CA LYS A 253 -7.74 -12.51 3.89
C LYS A 253 -7.69 -13.63 2.84
N HIS A 254 -7.80 -13.31 1.55
CA HIS A 254 -7.76 -14.27 0.45
C HIS A 254 -6.34 -14.50 -0.10
N MET A 255 -5.32 -13.83 0.45
CA MET A 255 -3.91 -13.96 0.04
C MET A 255 -3.21 -15.13 0.75
N ASN A 256 -3.81 -16.31 0.69
CA ASN A 256 -3.24 -17.53 1.27
C ASN A 256 -1.90 -17.85 0.61
N TRP A 257 -0.92 -18.24 1.42
CA TRP A 257 0.44 -18.66 1.02
C TRP A 257 1.31 -17.54 0.43
N VAL A 258 0.78 -16.31 0.33
CA VAL A 258 1.57 -15.14 -0.11
C VAL A 258 2.49 -14.69 1.03
N PHE A 259 3.79 -14.89 0.82
CA PHE A 259 4.86 -14.37 1.66
C PHE A 259 5.69 -13.32 0.91
N TRP A 260 6.12 -13.66 -0.31
CA TRP A 260 6.84 -12.70 -1.15
C TRP A 260 5.85 -11.78 -1.88
N GLY A 261 6.15 -10.49 -1.93
CA GLY A 261 5.36 -9.48 -2.64
C GLY A 261 4.17 -8.92 -1.85
N GLU A 262 3.79 -9.51 -0.72
CA GLU A 262 2.72 -8.97 0.13
C GLU A 262 3.05 -7.56 0.64
N GLU A 263 4.33 -7.25 0.86
CA GLU A 263 4.75 -5.93 1.31
C GLU A 263 4.57 -4.86 0.22
N TYR A 264 4.88 -5.21 -1.03
CA TYR A 264 4.63 -4.33 -2.17
C TYR A 264 3.12 -4.15 -2.41
N LEU A 265 2.36 -5.23 -2.25
CA LEU A 265 0.91 -5.18 -2.28
C LEU A 265 0.34 -4.26 -1.19
N ARG A 266 0.87 -4.36 0.04
CA ARG A 266 0.47 -3.51 1.17
C ARG A 266 0.79 -2.03 0.91
N SER A 267 1.94 -1.77 0.30
CA SER A 267 2.34 -0.43 -0.16
C SER A 267 1.29 0.17 -1.09
N MET A 268 0.87 -0.60 -2.11
CA MET A 268 -0.19 -0.20 -3.05
C MET A 268 -1.52 0.06 -2.33
N GLN A 269 -1.94 -0.87 -1.45
CA GLN A 269 -3.23 -0.79 -0.76
C GLN A 269 -3.36 0.49 0.08
N LEU A 270 -2.30 0.86 0.80
CA LEU A 270 -2.24 2.09 1.59
C LEU A 270 -2.21 3.32 0.67
N TRP A 271 -1.31 3.32 -0.32
CA TRP A 271 -1.09 4.49 -1.16
C TRP A 271 -2.30 4.90 -2.00
N THR A 272 -3.00 3.92 -2.58
CA THR A 272 -4.25 4.13 -3.36
C THR A 272 -5.43 4.61 -2.49
N ARG A 273 -5.31 4.51 -1.16
CA ARG A 273 -6.26 5.04 -0.17
C ARG A 273 -5.84 6.37 0.45
N GLY A 274 -4.79 6.99 -0.08
CA GLY A 274 -4.33 8.33 0.27
C GLY A 274 -3.29 8.37 1.38
N TYR A 275 -2.79 7.22 1.83
CA TYR A 275 -1.70 7.17 2.80
C TYR A 275 -0.35 7.37 2.10
N ASP A 276 0.61 7.90 2.85
CA ASP A 276 1.99 8.11 2.38
C ASP A 276 2.95 7.41 3.34
N LEU A 277 3.97 6.75 2.79
CA LEU A 277 4.88 5.92 3.58
C LEU A 277 6.17 6.69 3.88
N TYR A 278 6.69 6.53 5.09
CA TYR A 278 7.91 7.18 5.53
C TYR A 278 8.77 6.21 6.32
N SER A 279 10.05 6.13 5.99
CA SER A 279 11.01 5.48 6.87
C SER A 279 11.29 6.38 8.08
N PRO A 280 11.31 5.82 9.31
CA PRO A 280 11.70 6.58 10.49
C PRO A 280 13.11 7.17 10.36
N SER A 281 13.32 8.34 10.94
CA SER A 281 14.64 8.89 11.19
C SER A 281 15.33 8.14 12.33
N LYS A 282 16.57 8.54 12.65
CA LYS A 282 17.31 7.94 13.77
C LYS A 282 16.62 8.12 15.12
N TYR A 283 15.69 9.06 15.25
CA TYR A 283 14.90 9.28 16.46
C TYR A 283 13.64 8.41 16.52
N GLY A 284 13.16 7.93 15.37
CA GLY A 284 11.99 7.06 15.25
C GLY A 284 12.31 5.56 15.26
N HIS A 285 13.60 5.20 15.29
CA HIS A 285 14.07 3.82 15.35
C HIS A 285 13.97 3.27 16.78
N VAL A 286 12.74 3.09 17.25
CA VAL A 286 12.45 2.63 18.61
C VAL A 286 12.21 1.13 18.75
N VAL A 287 12.07 0.43 17.61
CA VAL A 287 11.97 -1.03 17.54
C VAL A 287 13.19 -1.58 16.81
N PHE A 288 13.71 -2.69 17.32
CA PHE A 288 14.79 -3.44 16.70
C PHE A 288 14.33 -4.89 16.52
N HIS A 289 14.93 -5.58 15.56
CA HIS A 289 14.51 -6.91 15.14
C HIS A 289 15.64 -7.94 15.28
N ASN A 290 15.29 -9.16 15.70
CA ASN A 290 16.24 -10.26 15.71
C ASN A 290 16.38 -10.90 14.32
N TRP A 291 17.44 -10.54 13.60
CA TRP A 291 17.77 -11.10 12.28
C TRP A 291 18.59 -12.41 12.32
N SER A 292 18.69 -13.11 13.46
CA SER A 292 19.39 -14.40 13.52
C SER A 292 18.75 -15.43 12.59
N ASP A 293 19.55 -16.31 12.00
CA ASP A 293 19.08 -17.39 11.11
C ASP A 293 18.62 -18.66 11.87
N ASP A 294 18.70 -18.63 13.20
CA ASP A 294 18.50 -19.74 14.15
C ASP A 294 19.14 -21.06 13.71
N LYS A 295 20.19 -21.00 12.86
CA LYS A 295 20.95 -22.14 12.35
C LYS A 295 20.08 -23.31 11.84
N GLY A 296 18.94 -23.00 11.21
CA GLY A 296 18.03 -23.99 10.64
C GLY A 296 16.96 -24.54 11.59
N MET A 297 16.89 -24.06 12.84
CA MET A 297 15.85 -24.46 13.81
C MET A 297 14.51 -23.72 13.62
N LYS A 298 14.42 -22.82 12.63
CA LYS A 298 13.20 -22.05 12.35
C LYS A 298 12.09 -22.96 11.84
N LYS A 299 11.03 -23.08 12.63
CA LYS A 299 9.76 -23.67 12.21
C LYS A 299 9.07 -22.72 11.24
N ARG A 300 8.69 -23.18 10.06
CA ARG A 300 8.11 -22.35 8.99
C ARG A 300 6.67 -22.80 8.70
N PHE A 301 5.83 -21.86 8.29
CA PHE A 301 4.42 -22.15 8.04
C PHE A 301 4.19 -23.10 6.86
N TRP A 302 5.15 -23.20 5.93
CA TRP A 302 5.10 -24.16 4.83
C TRP A 302 5.58 -25.57 5.22
N ASP A 303 6.13 -25.79 6.42
CA ASP A 303 6.63 -27.12 6.83
C ASP A 303 5.48 -28.12 7.06
N ASN A 304 4.27 -27.63 7.36
CA ASN A 304 3.11 -28.47 7.73
C ASN A 304 2.02 -28.54 6.64
N VAL A 305 2.28 -28.04 5.43
CA VAL A 305 1.28 -27.95 4.34
C VAL A 305 0.55 -29.27 4.13
N THR A 306 1.28 -30.38 4.03
CA THR A 306 0.70 -31.69 3.72
C THR A 306 0.04 -32.39 4.91
N GLN A 307 0.08 -31.79 6.10
CA GLN A 307 -0.60 -32.37 7.28
C GLN A 307 -2.11 -32.07 7.30
N VAL A 308 -2.54 -30.99 6.65
CA VAL A 308 -3.94 -30.52 6.69
C VAL A 308 -4.60 -30.40 5.33
N MET A 309 -3.82 -30.48 4.24
CA MET A 309 -4.32 -30.44 2.87
C MET A 309 -3.39 -31.21 1.91
N THR A 310 -3.89 -31.55 0.72
CA THR A 310 -3.07 -32.16 -0.33
C THR A 310 -2.13 -31.13 -0.97
N ARG A 311 -1.07 -31.61 -1.64
CA ARG A 311 -0.13 -30.73 -2.35
C ARG A 311 -0.81 -29.98 -3.48
N GLU A 312 -1.74 -30.64 -4.17
CA GLU A 312 -2.50 -30.09 -5.29
C GLU A 312 -3.44 -28.97 -4.84
N GLU A 313 -4.09 -29.11 -3.69
CA GLU A 313 -4.93 -28.05 -3.11
C GLU A 313 -4.08 -26.84 -2.69
N HIS A 314 -2.93 -27.06 -2.06
CA HIS A 314 -2.00 -25.99 -1.70
C HIS A 314 -1.53 -25.21 -2.93
N ASP A 315 -0.99 -25.92 -3.93
CA ASP A 315 -0.42 -25.30 -5.13
C ASP A 315 -1.50 -24.54 -5.92
N MET A 316 -2.77 -24.99 -5.86
CA MET A 316 -3.90 -24.25 -6.42
C MET A 316 -4.22 -22.97 -5.64
N GLU A 317 -4.32 -23.04 -4.30
CA GLU A 317 -4.57 -21.85 -3.47
C GLU A 317 -3.47 -20.79 -3.63
N GLU A 318 -2.20 -21.22 -3.59
CA GLU A 318 -1.05 -20.33 -3.79
C GLU A 318 -1.09 -19.68 -5.17
N LYS A 319 -1.36 -20.46 -6.22
CA LYS A 319 -1.48 -19.95 -7.59
C LYS A 319 -2.59 -18.91 -7.73
N LEU A 320 -3.77 -19.17 -7.16
CA LEU A 320 -4.90 -18.24 -7.17
C LEU A 320 -4.54 -16.93 -6.45
N ALA A 321 -3.87 -17.01 -5.31
CA ALA A 321 -3.47 -15.84 -4.53
C ALA A 321 -2.40 -14.99 -5.25
N TYR A 322 -1.37 -15.60 -5.85
CA TYR A 322 -0.40 -14.83 -6.64
C TYR A 322 -1.00 -14.27 -7.94
N ASN A 323 -1.93 -14.96 -8.58
CA ASN A 323 -2.66 -14.40 -9.72
C ASN A 323 -3.57 -13.23 -9.31
N ARG A 324 -4.16 -13.29 -8.10
CA ARG A 324 -4.90 -12.18 -7.51
C ARG A 324 -4.00 -10.97 -7.25
N LEU A 325 -2.80 -11.19 -6.70
CA LEU A 325 -1.78 -10.15 -6.52
C LEU A 325 -1.41 -9.51 -7.87
N ARG A 326 -1.15 -10.31 -8.91
CA ARG A 326 -0.85 -9.78 -10.26
C ARG A 326 -2.01 -8.97 -10.82
N MET A 327 -3.24 -9.46 -10.69
CA MET A 327 -4.44 -8.78 -11.15
C MET A 327 -4.59 -7.39 -10.52
N VAL A 328 -4.43 -7.25 -9.20
CA VAL A 328 -4.58 -5.96 -8.52
C VAL A 328 -3.45 -4.98 -8.79
N LEU A 329 -2.26 -5.48 -9.13
CA LEU A 329 -1.12 -4.67 -9.57
C LEU A 329 -1.13 -4.39 -11.08
N THR A 330 -2.16 -4.82 -11.81
CA THR A 330 -2.24 -4.73 -13.28
C THR A 330 -1.07 -5.42 -14.01
N LEU A 331 -0.46 -6.42 -13.38
CA LEU A 331 0.61 -7.21 -13.99
C LEU A 331 0.02 -8.34 -14.86
N PRO A 332 0.68 -8.71 -15.98
CA PRO A 332 0.27 -9.85 -16.77
C PRO A 332 0.28 -11.15 -15.96
N PHE A 333 -0.71 -12.01 -16.17
CA PHE A 333 -0.78 -13.34 -15.59
C PHE A 333 -1.58 -14.29 -16.49
N ASN A 334 -1.42 -15.60 -16.27
CA ASN A 334 -2.16 -16.65 -16.97
C ASN A 334 -2.87 -17.57 -15.98
N GLY A 335 -4.02 -18.10 -16.39
CA GLY A 335 -4.81 -19.05 -15.61
C GLY A 335 -5.85 -18.39 -14.70
N PRO A 336 -6.45 -19.18 -13.79
CA PRO A 336 -7.55 -18.71 -12.97
C PRO A 336 -7.08 -17.70 -11.91
N VAL A 337 -8.01 -16.84 -11.48
CA VAL A 337 -7.84 -15.89 -10.38
C VAL A 337 -9.12 -15.86 -9.57
N ASP A 338 -9.00 -15.74 -8.26
CA ASP A 338 -10.14 -15.45 -7.38
C ASP A 338 -10.26 -13.94 -7.16
N ALA A 339 -11.41 -13.38 -7.55
CA ALA A 339 -11.74 -11.96 -7.40
C ALA A 339 -12.74 -11.69 -6.25
N GLN A 340 -12.96 -12.65 -5.35
CA GLN A 340 -13.86 -12.48 -4.21
C GLN A 340 -13.45 -11.26 -3.35
N GLU A 341 -14.42 -10.41 -2.99
CA GLU A 341 -14.21 -9.20 -2.16
C GLU A 341 -13.09 -8.26 -2.68
N ILE A 342 -12.75 -8.28 -3.98
CA ILE A 342 -11.60 -7.53 -4.50
C ILE A 342 -11.71 -6.03 -4.22
N ASP A 343 -12.91 -5.45 -4.37
CA ASP A 343 -13.15 -4.02 -4.14
C ASP A 343 -12.97 -3.63 -2.66
N LYS A 344 -13.26 -4.54 -1.74
CA LYS A 344 -13.09 -4.30 -0.29
C LYS A 344 -11.61 -4.18 0.07
N PHE A 345 -10.78 -5.09 -0.43
CA PHE A 345 -9.37 -5.17 -0.07
C PHE A 345 -8.48 -4.31 -0.98
N HIS A 346 -8.84 -4.10 -2.24
CA HIS A 346 -7.99 -3.43 -3.25
C HIS A 346 -8.68 -2.30 -4.01
N GLY A 347 -9.92 -1.93 -3.67
CA GLY A 347 -10.67 -0.86 -4.34
C GLY A 347 -10.32 0.56 -3.89
N GLY A 348 -9.05 0.86 -3.62
CA GLY A 348 -8.59 2.22 -3.31
C GLY A 348 -8.79 3.17 -4.49
N LYS A 349 -9.33 4.38 -4.26
CA LYS A 349 -9.68 5.34 -5.32
C LYS A 349 -9.07 6.73 -5.16
N VAL A 350 -8.38 7.01 -4.04
CA VAL A 350 -7.81 8.33 -3.77
C VAL A 350 -6.70 8.65 -4.78
N ARG A 351 -5.94 7.62 -5.14
CA ARG A 351 -4.97 7.62 -6.23
C ARG A 351 -5.05 6.26 -6.94
N SER A 352 -4.72 6.20 -8.23
CA SER A 352 -4.85 4.96 -9.02
C SER A 352 -3.67 4.01 -8.83
N VAL A 353 -3.86 2.74 -9.22
CA VAL A 353 -2.78 1.73 -9.20
C VAL A 353 -1.68 2.12 -10.19
N GLU A 354 -2.02 2.68 -11.35
CA GLU A 354 -1.05 3.14 -12.35
C GLU A 354 -0.18 4.28 -11.79
N GLN A 355 -0.78 5.20 -11.04
CA GLN A 355 -0.02 6.25 -10.35
C GLN A 355 0.90 5.65 -9.27
N PHE A 356 0.45 4.61 -8.55
CA PHE A 356 1.29 3.91 -7.59
C PHE A 356 2.47 3.23 -8.28
N LEU A 357 2.26 2.48 -9.36
CA LEU A 357 3.32 1.84 -10.14
C LEU A 357 4.35 2.85 -10.64
N GLN A 358 3.91 4.01 -11.11
CA GLN A 358 4.80 5.10 -11.50
C GLN A 358 5.55 5.68 -10.31
N PHE A 359 4.89 5.87 -9.16
CA PHE A 359 5.50 6.39 -7.93
C PHE A 359 6.54 5.43 -7.36
N SER A 360 6.26 4.12 -7.42
CA SER A 360 7.12 3.05 -6.90
C SER A 360 8.17 2.57 -7.91
N GLY A 361 8.12 3.02 -9.16
CA GLY A 361 9.12 2.68 -10.18
C GLY A 361 8.95 1.29 -10.78
N ILE A 362 7.75 0.72 -10.80
CA ILE A 362 7.51 -0.60 -11.39
C ILE A 362 6.76 -0.49 -12.72
N SER A 363 7.30 -1.12 -13.76
CA SER A 363 6.63 -1.26 -15.05
C SER A 363 5.75 -2.51 -15.08
N ASN A 364 4.50 -2.33 -15.49
CA ASN A 364 3.59 -3.44 -15.74
C ASN A 364 3.74 -4.07 -17.14
N THR A 365 4.64 -3.55 -17.98
CA THR A 365 4.83 -4.02 -19.37
C THR A 365 6.25 -4.49 -19.66
N ASN A 366 7.26 -3.92 -19.00
CA ASN A 366 8.65 -4.26 -19.24
C ASN A 366 9.49 -4.14 -17.96
N PRO A 367 9.90 -5.27 -17.33
CA PRO A 367 10.70 -5.24 -16.09
C PRO A 367 12.08 -4.58 -16.26
N ALA A 368 12.58 -4.41 -17.48
CA ALA A 368 13.82 -3.67 -17.72
C ALA A 368 13.69 -2.16 -17.47
N LEU A 369 12.46 -1.65 -17.31
CA LEU A 369 12.15 -0.26 -16.96
C LEU A 369 11.84 -0.09 -15.46
N ASP A 370 11.99 -1.15 -14.65
CA ASP A 370 11.83 -1.02 -13.20
C ASP A 370 12.98 -0.17 -12.63
N GLU A 371 12.65 0.80 -11.77
CA GLU A 371 13.58 1.77 -11.17
C GLU A 371 13.54 1.69 -9.64
N PHE A 372 14.69 1.85 -9.00
CA PHE A 372 14.77 2.04 -7.55
C PHE A 372 14.37 3.47 -7.21
N ARG A 373 13.63 3.65 -6.12
CA ARG A 373 13.05 4.94 -5.71
C ARG A 373 13.76 5.53 -4.50
N CYS A 374 15.09 5.54 -4.57
CA CYS A 374 15.96 6.00 -3.48
C CYS A 374 16.28 7.50 -3.55
N GLU A 375 15.81 8.20 -4.59
CA GLU A 375 15.86 9.65 -4.73
C GLU A 375 14.87 10.34 -3.78
N GLN A 376 14.96 11.67 -3.70
CA GLN A 376 14.00 12.45 -2.93
C GLN A 376 12.61 12.32 -3.55
N LEU A 377 11.72 11.61 -2.86
CA LEU A 377 10.32 11.49 -3.21
C LEU A 377 9.53 12.71 -2.73
N HIS A 378 8.43 12.97 -3.42
CA HIS A 378 7.54 14.09 -3.15
C HIS A 378 6.10 13.62 -3.09
N TRP A 379 5.32 14.26 -2.23
CA TRP A 379 3.92 14.00 -2.05
C TRP A 379 3.17 14.19 -3.37
N VAL A 380 2.38 13.17 -3.72
CA VAL A 380 1.53 13.18 -4.90
C VAL A 380 0.14 13.62 -4.48
N PRO A 381 -0.38 14.77 -4.97
CA PRO A 381 -1.73 15.20 -4.65
C PRO A 381 -2.78 14.14 -4.96
N TYR A 382 -3.84 14.10 -4.15
CA TYR A 382 -4.92 13.15 -4.35
C TYR A 382 -5.62 13.38 -5.69
N ALA A 383 -5.87 12.30 -6.43
CA ALA A 383 -6.63 12.35 -7.68
C ALA A 383 -8.13 12.58 -7.40
N ILE A 384 -8.62 12.02 -6.28
CA ILE A 384 -9.99 12.21 -5.77
C ILE A 384 -9.89 12.70 -4.32
N PRO A 385 -9.58 13.99 -4.09
CA PRO A 385 -9.40 14.55 -2.75
C PRO A 385 -10.66 14.46 -1.89
N GLU A 386 -11.84 14.44 -2.49
CA GLU A 386 -13.14 14.45 -1.79
C GLU A 386 -13.27 13.30 -0.79
N ILE A 387 -12.68 12.14 -1.11
CA ILE A 387 -12.66 10.97 -0.21
C ILE A 387 -11.92 11.29 1.10
N ILE A 388 -10.80 12.03 1.01
CA ILE A 388 -10.02 12.43 2.19
C ILE A 388 -10.66 13.63 2.88
N GLU A 389 -11.24 14.55 2.13
CA GLU A 389 -11.92 15.73 2.68
C GLU A 389 -13.21 15.41 3.45
N GLU A 390 -13.92 14.34 3.05
CA GLU A 390 -15.04 13.77 3.79
C GLU A 390 -14.55 13.04 5.04
N PHE A 391 -13.48 12.27 4.92
CA PHE A 391 -12.89 11.52 6.03
C PHE A 391 -12.25 12.43 7.10
N LEU A 392 -11.62 13.53 6.69
CA LEU A 392 -10.95 14.50 7.56
C LEU A 392 -11.68 15.85 7.50
N PRO A 393 -12.79 16.01 8.21
CA PRO A 393 -13.55 17.25 8.21
C PRO A 393 -12.66 18.43 8.63
N GLY A 394 -12.92 19.59 8.02
CA GLY A 394 -12.15 20.82 8.23
C GLY A 394 -10.87 20.94 7.38
N TRP A 395 -10.44 19.87 6.70
CA TRP A 395 -9.35 19.97 5.72
C TRP A 395 -9.89 19.97 4.29
N ARG A 396 -9.22 20.72 3.42
CA ARG A 396 -9.47 20.78 1.97
C ARG A 396 -8.13 20.79 1.26
N MET A 397 -7.96 19.96 0.23
CA MET A 397 -6.73 19.93 -0.53
C MET A 397 -6.59 21.20 -1.37
N ARG A 398 -7.67 21.58 -2.06
CA ARG A 398 -7.74 22.81 -2.84
C ARG A 398 -8.76 23.74 -2.18
N PRO A 399 -8.40 24.99 -1.85
CA PRO A 399 -9.37 25.95 -1.36
C PRO A 399 -10.49 26.09 -2.39
N ALA A 400 -11.75 26.13 -1.94
CA ALA A 400 -12.84 26.51 -2.81
C ALA A 400 -12.53 27.89 -3.39
N LEU A 401 -12.66 28.06 -4.72
CA LEU A 401 -12.62 29.37 -5.34
C LEU A 401 -13.66 30.22 -4.61
N GLN A 402 -13.21 31.23 -3.86
CA GLN A 402 -14.13 32.24 -3.33
C GLN A 402 -14.80 32.86 -4.55
N SER A 403 -16.07 32.56 -4.78
CA SER A 403 -16.92 33.36 -5.64
C SER A 403 -17.12 34.69 -4.92
N ASN A 404 -16.10 35.56 -4.99
CA ASN A 404 -16.27 36.95 -4.62
C ASN A 404 -17.33 37.51 -5.55
N GLY A 405 -18.54 37.67 -5.01
CA GLY A 405 -19.62 38.48 -5.56
C GLY A 405 -19.24 39.96 -5.54
N GLY A 406 -18.14 40.30 -6.22
CA GLY A 406 -17.72 41.66 -6.52
C GLY A 406 -17.92 41.89 -8.00
N LEU A 407 -18.97 42.63 -8.35
CA LEU A 407 -19.05 43.35 -9.62
C LEU A 407 -17.80 44.23 -9.74
N LEU A 408 -16.80 43.75 -10.47
CA LEU A 408 -15.71 44.56 -10.98
C LEU A 408 -15.79 44.53 -12.50
N ASN A 409 -16.35 45.61 -13.04
CA ASN A 409 -16.08 46.05 -14.40
C ASN A 409 -14.56 46.25 -14.52
N ALA A 410 -13.88 45.24 -15.06
CA ALA A 410 -12.52 45.36 -15.55
C ALA A 410 -12.55 44.95 -17.02
N THR A 411 -12.31 45.95 -17.84
CA THR A 411 -12.17 45.97 -19.29
C THR A 411 -11.41 44.78 -19.85
N ASP A 412 -11.91 44.34 -21.01
CA ASP A 412 -11.25 43.49 -22.00
C ASP A 412 -9.74 43.70 -22.06
N ASP A 413 -8.97 42.63 -21.81
CA ASP A 413 -7.85 42.20 -22.65
C ASP A 413 -7.20 40.93 -22.08
N MET A 414 -7.80 39.77 -22.41
CA MET A 414 -7.13 38.45 -22.46
C MET A 414 -7.89 37.57 -23.48
N PRO A 415 -7.23 36.89 -24.43
CA PRO A 415 -7.92 36.29 -25.56
C PRO A 415 -8.65 35.00 -25.17
N ASN A 416 -9.95 35.10 -24.93
CA ASN A 416 -10.90 33.98 -24.82
C ASN A 416 -11.15 33.24 -26.16
N SER A 417 -10.41 33.54 -27.23
CA SER A 417 -10.63 32.96 -28.55
C SER A 417 -10.14 31.51 -28.69
N VAL A 418 -9.26 31.04 -27.82
CA VAL A 418 -8.68 29.69 -27.92
C VAL A 418 -9.65 28.65 -27.34
N ASN A 419 -10.14 28.84 -26.11
CA ASN A 419 -10.98 27.83 -25.43
C ASN A 419 -12.39 27.67 -26.01
N GLY A 420 -12.98 28.71 -26.62
CA GLY A 420 -14.28 28.59 -27.31
C GLY A 420 -14.19 27.86 -28.64
N SER A 421 -13.12 28.11 -29.40
CA SER A 421 -12.86 27.46 -30.70
C SER A 421 -12.61 25.96 -30.55
N TRP A 422 -11.92 25.52 -29.49
CA TRP A 422 -11.61 24.10 -29.27
C TRP A 422 -12.82 23.27 -28.87
N ARG A 423 -13.72 23.78 -28.01
CA ARG A 423 -14.95 23.07 -27.62
C ARG A 423 -15.94 22.91 -28.77
N GLU A 424 -16.02 23.89 -29.67
CA GLU A 424 -16.87 23.78 -30.85
C GLU A 424 -16.28 22.80 -31.89
N ARG A 425 -14.94 22.73 -32.02
CA ARG A 425 -14.28 21.70 -32.84
C ARG A 425 -14.43 20.30 -32.28
N GLU A 426 -14.38 20.12 -30.96
CA GLU A 426 -14.62 18.83 -30.29
C GLU A 426 -16.07 18.35 -30.47
N LYS A 427 -17.06 19.24 -30.31
CA LYS A 427 -18.47 18.90 -30.57
C LYS A 427 -18.69 18.54 -32.04
N ASP A 428 -18.12 19.30 -32.97
CA ASP A 428 -18.22 19.03 -34.42
C ASP A 428 -17.51 17.71 -34.80
N LEU A 429 -16.44 17.33 -34.10
CA LEU A 429 -15.78 16.04 -34.28
C LEU A 429 -16.63 14.89 -33.73
N ILE A 430 -17.19 15.03 -32.52
CA ILE A 430 -18.08 14.03 -31.90
C ILE A 430 -19.34 13.82 -32.74
N GLN A 431 -19.94 14.91 -33.24
CA GLN A 431 -21.13 14.83 -34.09
C GLN A 431 -20.81 14.14 -35.42
N ARG A 432 -19.68 14.45 -36.07
CA ARG A 432 -19.25 13.74 -37.29
C ARG A 432 -18.97 12.26 -37.08
N VAL A 433 -18.47 11.89 -35.90
CA VAL A 433 -18.26 10.48 -35.53
C VAL A 433 -19.60 9.79 -35.29
N LEU A 434 -20.55 10.45 -34.63
CA LEU A 434 -21.92 9.95 -34.41
C LEU A 434 -22.67 9.76 -35.74
N ASP A 435 -22.64 10.75 -36.64
CA ASP A 435 -23.31 10.69 -37.94
C ASP A 435 -22.72 9.57 -38.83
N LYS A 436 -21.39 9.36 -38.76
CA LYS A 436 -20.72 8.24 -39.45
C LYS A 436 -21.05 6.88 -38.83
N LEU A 437 -21.25 6.80 -37.52
CA LEU A 437 -21.69 5.58 -36.83
C LEU A 437 -23.15 5.25 -37.15
N GLU A 438 -24.01 6.25 -37.29
CA GLU A 438 -25.42 6.07 -37.66
C GLU A 438 -25.60 5.58 -39.10
N ALA A 439 -24.67 5.95 -40.00
CA ALA A 439 -24.65 5.49 -41.39
C ALA A 439 -24.20 4.02 -41.57
N LEU A 440 -23.67 3.35 -40.53
CA LEU A 440 -23.10 1.99 -40.59
C LEU A 440 -24.14 0.85 -40.47
N GLN A 441 -25.36 1.02 -40.99
CA GLN A 441 -26.43 0.01 -40.87
C GLN A 441 -26.18 -1.32 -41.63
N THR A 442 -25.11 -1.47 -42.40
CA THR A 442 -24.73 -2.75 -43.04
C THR A 442 -23.23 -3.03 -42.92
N PRO A 443 -22.82 -4.20 -42.39
CA PRO A 443 -21.40 -4.53 -42.20
C PRO A 443 -20.79 -5.07 -43.51
N ASN A 444 -19.74 -4.42 -44.02
CA ASN A 444 -18.88 -4.95 -45.08
C ASN A 444 -17.39 -4.61 -44.83
N ALA A 445 -16.49 -5.13 -45.66
CA ALA A 445 -15.04 -5.06 -45.43
C ALA A 445 -14.46 -3.61 -45.37
N GLU A 446 -15.14 -2.63 -45.97
CA GLU A 446 -14.77 -1.21 -45.87
C GLU A 446 -15.02 -0.66 -44.45
N SER A 447 -16.02 -1.18 -43.73
CA SER A 447 -16.35 -0.75 -42.37
C SER A 447 -15.22 -1.03 -41.36
N SER A 448 -14.50 -2.13 -41.53
CA SER A 448 -13.37 -2.52 -40.66
C SER A 448 -12.12 -1.68 -40.90
N GLN A 449 -11.86 -1.30 -42.15
CA GLN A 449 -10.70 -0.47 -42.49
C GLN A 449 -10.89 0.97 -42.01
N MET A 450 -12.12 1.49 -42.11
CA MET A 450 -12.49 2.81 -41.61
C MET A 450 -12.49 2.89 -40.07
N LEU A 451 -12.84 1.81 -39.37
CA LEU A 451 -12.70 1.69 -37.90
C LEU A 451 -11.23 1.73 -37.45
N HIS A 452 -10.33 1.10 -38.21
CA HIS A 452 -8.90 1.16 -37.92
C HIS A 452 -8.28 2.54 -38.15
N GLU A 453 -8.76 3.29 -39.15
CA GLU A 453 -8.33 4.68 -39.37
C GLU A 453 -8.83 5.61 -38.25
N ILE A 454 -10.08 5.45 -37.80
CA ILE A 454 -10.63 6.19 -36.65
C ILE A 454 -9.84 5.87 -35.37
N GLN A 455 -9.48 4.60 -35.13
CA GLN A 455 -8.63 4.20 -34.00
C GLN A 455 -7.24 4.83 -34.07
N ARG A 456 -6.65 4.90 -35.27
CA ARG A 456 -5.34 5.53 -35.49
C ARG A 456 -5.41 7.04 -35.24
N ASP A 457 -6.44 7.72 -35.73
CA ASP A 457 -6.60 9.16 -35.56
C ASP A 457 -6.87 9.53 -34.08
N VAL A 458 -7.59 8.68 -33.34
CA VAL A 458 -7.77 8.79 -31.89
C VAL A 458 -6.45 8.55 -31.13
N SER A 459 -5.60 7.64 -31.61
CA SER A 459 -4.29 7.37 -30.99
C SER A 459 -3.27 8.51 -31.18
N LEU A 460 -3.47 9.37 -32.18
CA LEU A 460 -2.64 10.54 -32.45
C LEU A 460 -3.01 11.75 -31.56
N LEU A 461 -4.11 11.69 -30.80
CA LEU A 461 -4.58 12.76 -29.91
C LEU A 461 -3.91 12.75 -28.52
N THR A 462 -2.66 12.29 -28.42
CA THR A 462 -1.92 12.33 -27.15
C THR A 462 -1.59 13.77 -26.76
N HIS A 463 -2.42 14.38 -25.91
CA HIS A 463 -2.13 15.26 -24.74
C HIS A 463 -3.44 15.43 -23.92
N PRO A 464 -3.39 15.57 -22.58
CA PRO A 464 -4.35 14.93 -21.69
C PRO A 464 -5.53 15.81 -21.27
N HIS A 465 -6.77 15.32 -21.43
CA HIS A 465 -7.89 15.67 -20.56
C HIS A 465 -8.72 14.43 -20.20
N GLN A 466 -8.56 13.99 -18.94
CA GLN A 466 -9.16 12.80 -18.33
C GLN A 466 -10.52 13.09 -17.66
N SER A 467 -11.53 13.55 -18.39
CA SER A 467 -12.87 13.65 -17.81
C SER A 467 -13.99 12.97 -18.60
N MET A 468 -13.71 12.44 -19.79
CA MET A 468 -14.75 11.87 -20.66
C MET A 468 -14.48 10.45 -21.17
N TRP A 469 -13.27 9.92 -20.96
CA TRP A 469 -12.91 8.55 -21.34
C TRP A 469 -13.75 7.45 -20.63
N PRO A 470 -14.15 7.61 -19.34
CA PRO A 470 -14.99 6.60 -18.69
C PRO A 470 -16.37 6.48 -19.34
N LEU A 471 -16.96 7.60 -19.79
CA LEU A 471 -18.26 7.58 -20.48
C LEU A 471 -18.15 6.93 -21.86
N ALA A 472 -17.10 7.24 -22.63
CA ALA A 472 -16.88 6.64 -23.95
C ALA A 472 -16.69 5.11 -23.88
N PHE A 473 -15.95 4.61 -22.88
CA PHE A 473 -15.78 3.16 -22.69
C PHE A 473 -17.04 2.47 -22.15
N VAL A 474 -17.82 3.12 -21.28
CA VAL A 474 -19.12 2.60 -20.84
C VAL A 474 -20.10 2.49 -22.02
N TRP A 475 -20.11 3.47 -22.92
CA TRP A 475 -20.95 3.44 -24.12
C TRP A 475 -20.49 2.38 -25.14
N LEU A 476 -19.18 2.23 -25.36
CA LEU A 476 -18.62 1.15 -26.20
C LEU A 476 -18.90 -0.25 -25.62
N GLY A 477 -18.86 -0.39 -24.29
CA GLY A 477 -19.25 -1.61 -23.59
C GLY A 477 -20.73 -1.96 -23.79
N MET A 478 -21.63 -0.97 -23.65
CA MET A 478 -23.06 -1.18 -23.89
C MET A 478 -23.37 -1.52 -25.35
N LEU A 479 -22.71 -0.90 -26.32
CA LEU A 479 -22.80 -1.24 -27.75
C LEU A 479 -22.32 -2.67 -28.03
N SER A 480 -21.22 -3.08 -27.40
CA SER A 480 -20.67 -4.44 -27.54
C SER A 480 -21.63 -5.50 -26.99
N VAL A 481 -22.21 -5.25 -25.81
CA VAL A 481 -23.22 -6.13 -25.20
C VAL A 481 -24.50 -6.19 -26.05
N TRP A 482 -24.97 -5.05 -26.58
CA TRP A 482 -26.14 -4.99 -27.44
C TRP A 482 -25.95 -5.75 -28.76
N LEU A 483 -24.77 -5.63 -29.40
CA LEU A 483 -24.43 -6.38 -30.62
C LEU A 483 -24.38 -7.90 -30.37
N ILE A 484 -23.88 -8.34 -29.22
CA ILE A 484 -23.86 -9.75 -28.82
C ILE A 484 -25.27 -10.27 -28.53
N PHE A 485 -26.09 -9.51 -27.79
CA PHE A 485 -27.47 -9.88 -27.45
C PHE A 485 -28.40 -9.97 -28.67
N ARG A 486 -28.09 -9.20 -29.72
CA ARG A 486 -28.83 -9.25 -30.99
C ARG A 486 -28.42 -10.43 -31.88
N ARG A 487 -27.20 -10.95 -31.71
CA ARG A 487 -26.69 -12.14 -32.42
C ARG A 487 -27.30 -13.45 -31.89
N THR A 488 -27.74 -13.50 -30.63
CA THR A 488 -28.35 -14.68 -30.00
C THR A 488 -29.87 -14.78 -30.21
N ARG A 489 -30.53 -13.75 -30.72
CA ARG A 489 -31.92 -13.77 -31.19
C ARG A 489 -32.00 -13.78 -32.72
N SER A 490 -31.51 -14.85 -33.34
CA SER A 490 -31.93 -15.20 -34.71
C SER A 490 -32.90 -16.38 -34.59
N PRO A 491 -34.14 -16.33 -35.12
CA PRO A 491 -35.04 -17.47 -35.10
C PRO A 491 -34.46 -18.60 -35.96
N TYR A 492 -34.58 -19.84 -35.48
CA TYR A 492 -34.35 -21.06 -36.27
C TYR A 492 -35.09 -20.94 -37.62
N ALA A 493 -34.35 -20.92 -38.72
CA ALA A 493 -34.91 -21.10 -40.05
C ALA A 493 -35.09 -22.62 -40.32
N PRO A 494 -36.21 -23.05 -40.91
CA PRO A 494 -36.48 -24.47 -41.16
C PRO A 494 -35.65 -25.01 -42.34
N VAL A 495 -35.24 -26.27 -42.23
CA VAL A 495 -34.52 -27.03 -43.25
C VAL A 495 -35.42 -27.24 -44.48
N PRO A 496 -34.98 -26.97 -45.71
CA PRO A 496 -35.75 -27.29 -46.91
C PRO A 496 -35.62 -28.78 -47.23
N THR A 497 -36.75 -29.47 -47.34
CA THR A 497 -36.90 -30.75 -48.02
C THR A 497 -36.77 -30.55 -49.53
N THR A 498 -35.86 -31.27 -50.18
CA THR A 498 -35.91 -31.52 -51.62
C THR A 498 -36.03 -33.02 -51.87
N ALA A 499 -37.16 -33.40 -52.45
CA ALA A 499 -37.41 -34.70 -53.05
C ALA A 499 -37.05 -34.67 -54.54
N GLY A 500 -36.38 -35.73 -55.00
CA GLY A 500 -36.63 -36.42 -56.27
C GLY A 500 -36.18 -35.77 -57.59
N ALA A 501 -35.10 -36.31 -58.16
CA ALA A 501 -35.14 -37.04 -59.45
C ALA A 501 -33.92 -37.98 -59.52
#